data_AF-A0A2E8F2M2-F1
#
_entry.id   AF-A0A2E8F2M2-F1
#
_cell.length_a   1.000
_cell.length_b   1.000
_cell.length_c   1.000
_cell.angle_alpha   90.00
_cell.angle_beta   90.00
_cell.angle_gamma   90.00
#
_symmetry.space_group_name_H-M   'P 1'
#
loop_
_entity.id
_entity.type
_entity.pdbx_description
1 polymer ?
#
loop_
_entity_poly.entity_id
_entity_poly.type
_entity_poly.pdbx_seq_one_letter_code
_entity_poly.pdbx_strand_id
1 'polypeptide(L)'
;QGEIQGRINPTFGNLEIPAQEADFGSSGDLRSFWTESVSSQDEEISMTWHDLGEPFLSHRLPGGNPDRPHGVATVLIPAGAARLIVNGRFAKGRPFPRDRDGRAHSTCALAFSESWLLPY
;
A
#
# COMPACT_ATOMS: atom_id res chain seq x y z
N GLN A 1 5.63 2.54 -14.01
CA GLN A 1 6.50 3.10 -12.95
C GLN A 1 6.71 4.62 -13.11
N GLY A 2 7.25 5.13 -14.22
CA GLY A 2 7.49 6.58 -14.41
C GLY A 2 6.23 7.48 -14.48
N GLU A 3 5.11 6.97 -15.00
CA GLU A 3 3.89 7.79 -15.22
C GLU A 3 3.11 8.10 -13.94
N ILE A 4 2.91 7.10 -13.06
CA ILE A 4 2.14 7.24 -11.82
C ILE A 4 3.09 7.42 -10.64
N GLN A 5 3.87 6.38 -10.31
CA GLN A 5 4.71 6.38 -9.11
C GLN A 5 5.82 7.42 -9.18
N GLY A 6 6.46 7.60 -10.34
CA GLY A 6 7.49 8.62 -10.55
C GLY A 6 7.01 10.07 -10.42
N ARG A 7 5.72 10.34 -10.71
CA ARG A 7 5.11 11.66 -10.48
C ARG A 7 4.75 11.90 -9.02
N ILE A 8 4.47 10.83 -8.26
CA ILE A 8 4.19 10.92 -6.82
C ILE A 8 5.50 11.11 -6.03
N ASN A 9 6.53 10.35 -6.38
CA ASN A 9 7.86 10.45 -5.81
C ASN A 9 8.92 10.19 -6.91
N PRO A 10 9.78 11.17 -7.24
CA PRO A 10 10.78 11.05 -8.31
C PRO A 10 11.70 9.83 -8.17
N THR A 11 12.03 9.41 -6.95
CA THR A 11 12.87 8.22 -6.71
C THR A 11 12.28 6.97 -7.34
N PHE A 12 10.95 6.81 -7.27
CA PHE A 12 10.28 5.66 -7.85
C PHE A 12 10.18 5.74 -9.38
N GLY A 13 10.53 6.87 -10.01
CA GLY A 13 10.64 6.99 -11.46
C GLY A 13 11.96 6.48 -12.02
N ASN A 14 12.96 6.25 -11.17
CA ASN A 14 14.28 5.78 -11.60
C ASN A 14 14.25 4.27 -11.92
N LEU A 15 14.41 3.94 -13.20
CA LEU A 15 14.45 2.56 -13.69
C LEU A 15 15.85 1.93 -13.63
N GLU A 16 16.87 2.70 -13.25
CA GLU A 16 18.25 2.21 -13.08
C GLU A 16 18.48 1.60 -11.70
N ILE A 17 17.49 1.68 -10.79
CA ILE A 17 17.58 1.02 -9.48
C ILE A 17 17.68 -0.50 -9.71
N PRO A 18 18.71 -1.18 -9.18
CA PRO A 18 18.86 -2.62 -9.35
C PRO A 18 17.64 -3.37 -8.83
N ALA A 19 17.10 -4.27 -9.65
CA ALA A 19 16.07 -5.21 -9.25
C ALA A 19 16.69 -6.55 -8.85
N GLN A 20 16.11 -7.21 -7.87
CA GLN A 20 16.44 -8.57 -7.48
C GLN A 20 15.22 -9.46 -7.73
N GLU A 21 15.47 -10.70 -8.15
CA GLU A 21 14.40 -11.71 -8.22
C GLU A 21 13.88 -12.02 -6.81
N ALA A 22 12.56 -12.14 -6.69
CA ALA A 22 11.91 -12.45 -5.44
C ALA A 22 10.59 -13.18 -5.67
N ASP A 23 10.24 -14.05 -4.73
CA ASP A 23 8.95 -14.69 -4.61
C ASP A 23 8.02 -13.84 -3.74
N PHE A 24 6.77 -13.72 -4.18
CA PHE A 24 5.73 -12.96 -3.49
C PHE A 24 4.66 -13.91 -2.98
N GLY A 25 4.25 -13.71 -1.73
CA GLY A 25 3.27 -14.56 -1.07
C GLY A 25 2.30 -13.74 -0.24
N SER A 26 1.11 -14.28 -0.05
CA SER A 26 0.11 -13.72 0.84
C SER A 26 -0.55 -14.79 1.69
N SER A 27 -0.98 -14.43 2.90
CA SER A 27 -1.69 -15.32 3.81
C SER A 27 -2.60 -14.53 4.76
N GLY A 28 -3.62 -15.19 5.31
CA GLY A 28 -4.59 -14.58 6.20
C GLY A 28 -6.01 -14.74 5.68
N ASP A 29 -6.96 -14.18 6.42
CA ASP A 29 -8.40 -14.39 6.20
C ASP A 29 -9.16 -13.08 5.91
N LEU A 30 -8.47 -11.93 5.92
CA LEU A 30 -9.05 -10.59 5.80
C LEU A 30 -10.13 -10.26 6.86
N ARG A 31 -10.22 -11.08 7.92
CA ARG A 31 -11.12 -10.88 9.07
C ARG A 31 -10.33 -10.56 10.32
N SER A 32 -9.28 -11.33 10.55
CA SER A 32 -8.40 -11.27 11.69
C SER A 32 -7.11 -10.52 11.32
N PHE A 33 -6.48 -10.95 10.22
CA PHE A 33 -5.25 -10.36 9.73
C PHE A 33 -5.02 -10.66 8.25
N TRP A 34 -4.07 -9.95 7.67
CA TRP A 34 -3.51 -10.22 6.37
C TRP A 34 -2.00 -10.06 6.42
N THR A 35 -1.25 -10.94 5.76
CA THR A 35 0.20 -10.85 5.64
C THR A 35 0.59 -10.92 4.17
N GLU A 36 1.44 -9.98 3.76
CA GLU A 36 2.18 -10.03 2.50
C GLU A 36 3.64 -10.36 2.82
N SER A 37 4.26 -11.19 2.01
CA SER A 37 5.66 -11.60 2.16
C SER A 37 6.41 -11.49 0.83
N VAL A 38 7.68 -11.11 0.93
CA VAL A 38 8.64 -11.07 -0.16
C VAL A 38 9.86 -11.86 0.28
N SER A 39 10.30 -12.82 -0.52
CA SER A 39 11.51 -13.59 -0.29
C SER A 39 12.42 -13.49 -1.50
N SER A 40 13.64 -13.01 -1.32
CA SER A 40 14.70 -13.07 -2.34
C SER A 40 15.78 -14.06 -1.91
N GLN A 41 16.89 -14.10 -2.64
CA GLN A 41 18.06 -14.90 -2.26
C GLN A 41 18.62 -14.50 -0.88
N ASP A 42 18.60 -13.22 -0.55
CA ASP A 42 19.31 -12.66 0.61
C ASP A 42 18.38 -11.99 1.64
N GLU A 43 17.11 -11.78 1.29
CA GLU A 43 16.16 -11.05 2.13
C GLU A 43 14.82 -11.76 2.28
N GLU A 44 14.29 -11.73 3.50
CA GLU A 44 12.93 -12.14 3.81
C GLU A 44 12.21 -10.97 4.49
N ILE A 45 11.14 -10.49 3.87
CA ILE A 45 10.33 -9.39 4.35
C ILE A 45 8.90 -9.90 4.52
N SER A 46 8.29 -9.65 5.67
CA SER A 46 6.85 -9.86 5.84
C SER A 46 6.20 -8.68 6.55
N MET A 47 5.02 -8.30 6.07
CA MET A 47 4.20 -7.25 6.63
C MET A 47 2.84 -7.81 6.96
N THR A 48 2.47 -7.77 8.24
CA THR A 48 1.14 -8.21 8.72
C THR A 48 0.31 -6.99 9.13
N TRP A 49 -0.92 -6.89 8.64
CA TRP A 49 -1.93 -5.94 9.08
C TRP A 49 -2.98 -6.67 9.91
N HIS A 50 -3.44 -6.02 10.98
CA HIS A 50 -4.51 -6.52 11.85
C HIS A 50 -5.33 -5.34 12.40
N ASP A 51 -6.35 -5.64 13.20
CA ASP A 51 -7.39 -4.70 13.62
C ASP A 51 -8.05 -4.07 12.38
N LEU A 52 -8.52 -4.95 11.49
CA LEU A 52 -9.07 -4.60 10.19
C LEU A 52 -10.46 -3.98 10.34
N GLY A 53 -10.69 -2.86 9.66
CA GLY A 53 -11.97 -2.16 9.60
C GLY A 53 -12.78 -2.51 8.36
N GLU A 54 -13.93 -1.86 8.23
CA GLU A 54 -14.83 -2.06 7.08
C GLU A 54 -14.20 -1.55 5.76
N PRO A 55 -14.18 -2.37 4.70
CA PRO A 55 -13.72 -1.94 3.38
C PRO A 55 -14.55 -0.77 2.84
N PHE A 56 -13.90 0.16 2.13
CA PHE A 56 -14.59 1.26 1.47
C PHE A 56 -13.90 1.66 0.17
N LEU A 57 -14.71 2.17 -0.77
CA LEU A 57 -14.21 2.74 -2.02
C LEU A 57 -13.66 4.14 -1.75
N SER A 58 -12.35 4.32 -1.96
CA SER A 58 -11.69 5.63 -2.03
C SER A 58 -11.48 5.97 -3.50
N HIS A 59 -12.03 7.08 -3.96
CA HIS A 59 -11.85 7.50 -5.35
C HIS A 59 -11.53 8.98 -5.50
N ARG A 60 -10.84 9.32 -6.59
CA ARG A 60 -10.67 10.69 -7.11
C ARG A 60 -10.92 10.69 -8.61
N LEU A 61 -11.64 11.70 -9.07
CA LEU A 61 -11.88 11.92 -10.49
C LEU A 61 -10.59 12.42 -11.18
N PRO A 62 -10.38 12.10 -12.47
CA PRO A 62 -9.33 12.72 -13.27
C PRO A 62 -9.45 14.25 -13.27
N GLY A 63 -8.32 14.93 -13.44
CA GLY A 63 -8.26 16.40 -13.53
C GLY A 63 -8.47 17.15 -12.20
N GLY A 64 -8.81 16.47 -11.10
CA GLY A 64 -8.97 17.10 -9.78
C GLY A 64 -7.66 17.60 -9.14
N ASN A 65 -6.50 17.20 -9.69
CA ASN A 65 -5.18 17.68 -9.29
C ASN A 65 -4.31 17.86 -10.54
N PRO A 66 -3.85 19.08 -10.87
CA PRO A 66 -3.00 19.32 -12.04
C PRO A 66 -1.69 18.53 -12.03
N ASP A 67 -1.10 18.30 -10.85
CA ASP A 67 0.13 17.52 -10.67
C ASP A 67 -0.12 16.00 -10.76
N ARG A 68 -1.37 15.57 -10.59
CA ARG A 68 -1.81 14.17 -10.62
C ARG A 68 -3.08 14.05 -11.46
N PRO A 69 -2.95 14.13 -12.79
CA PRO A 69 -4.09 14.28 -13.68
C PRO A 69 -4.96 13.02 -13.77
N HIS A 70 -4.42 11.85 -13.45
CA HIS A 70 -5.16 10.59 -13.41
C HIS A 70 -6.13 10.54 -12.23
N GLY A 71 -7.32 10.04 -12.50
CA GLY A 71 -8.23 9.59 -11.46
C GLY A 71 -7.77 8.23 -10.91
N VAL A 72 -8.25 7.90 -9.71
CA VAL A 72 -8.00 6.61 -9.08
C VAL A 72 -9.25 6.13 -8.37
N ALA A 73 -9.53 4.83 -8.43
CA ALA A 73 -10.53 4.16 -7.62
C ALA A 73 -9.87 2.95 -6.96
N THR A 74 -9.93 2.86 -5.64
CA THR A 74 -9.30 1.78 -4.86
C THR A 74 -10.20 1.37 -3.71
N VAL A 75 -10.27 0.06 -3.44
CA VAL A 75 -10.91 -0.45 -2.22
C VAL A 75 -9.86 -0.47 -1.12
N LEU A 76 -10.08 0.32 -0.08
CA LEU A 76 -9.22 0.36 1.09
C LEU A 76 -9.87 -0.38 2.24
N ILE A 77 -9.07 -1.18 2.94
CA ILE A 77 -9.43 -1.78 4.22
C ILE A 77 -8.58 -1.08 5.29
N PRO A 78 -9.19 -0.26 6.17
CA PRO A 78 -8.48 0.35 7.29
C PRO A 78 -7.83 -0.74 8.16
N ALA A 79 -6.65 -0.45 8.70
CA ALA A 79 -6.02 -1.31 9.70
C ALA A 79 -5.60 -0.44 10.90
N GLY A 80 -5.87 -0.91 12.12
CA GLY A 80 -5.44 -0.23 13.34
C GLY A 80 -3.96 -0.44 13.66
N ALA A 81 -3.40 -1.55 13.18
CA ALA A 81 -2.05 -1.95 13.51
C ALA A 81 -1.39 -2.72 12.37
N ALA A 82 -0.05 -2.69 12.37
CA ALA A 82 0.75 -3.42 11.42
C ALA A 82 2.13 -3.77 12.01
N ARG A 83 2.71 -4.85 11.51
CA ARG A 83 3.98 -5.39 11.97
C ARG A 83 4.83 -5.80 10.77
N LEU A 84 6.00 -5.17 10.67
CA LEU A 84 7.01 -5.48 9.67
C LEU A 84 8.10 -6.35 10.32
N ILE A 85 8.44 -7.45 9.65
CA ILE A 85 9.60 -8.29 9.95
C ILE A 85 10.53 -8.21 8.74
N VAL A 86 11.82 -7.96 9.00
CA VAL A 86 12.88 -8.02 7.99
C VAL A 86 13.96 -8.95 8.52
N ASN A 87 14.26 -10.02 7.79
CA ASN A 87 15.25 -11.04 8.13
C ASN A 87 15.06 -11.55 9.58
N GLY A 88 13.83 -11.92 9.91
CA GLY A 88 13.43 -12.43 11.23
C GLY A 88 13.39 -11.39 12.35
N ARG A 89 13.68 -10.10 12.08
CA ARG A 89 13.68 -9.03 13.09
C ARG A 89 12.48 -8.11 12.94
N PHE A 90 11.80 -7.83 14.05
CA PHE A 90 10.75 -6.82 14.09
C PHE A 90 11.32 -5.43 13.83
N ALA A 91 10.74 -4.73 12.85
CA ALA A 91 11.02 -3.33 12.63
C ALA A 91 10.47 -2.49 13.79
N LYS A 92 11.13 -1.36 14.06
CA LYS A 92 10.64 -0.38 15.02
C LYS A 92 9.59 0.50 14.35
N GLY A 93 8.53 0.82 15.08
CA GLY A 93 7.48 1.71 14.63
C GLY A 93 6.09 1.17 14.92
N ARG A 94 5.08 2.01 14.73
CA ARG A 94 3.68 1.64 14.81
C ARG A 94 2.84 2.55 13.91
N PRO A 95 1.69 2.10 13.42
CA PRO A 95 0.75 3.00 12.78
C PRO A 95 0.22 4.06 13.74
N PHE A 96 -0.17 5.22 13.19
CA PHE A 96 -0.77 6.31 13.94
C PHE A 96 -2.22 6.53 13.47
N PRO A 97 -3.18 6.80 14.38
CA PRO A 97 -4.56 7.12 14.00
C PRO A 97 -4.62 8.34 13.09
N ARG A 98 -5.51 8.31 12.09
CA ARG A 98 -5.80 9.42 11.16
C ARG A 98 -7.27 9.41 10.76
N ASP A 99 -7.78 10.56 10.34
CA ASP A 99 -9.05 10.63 9.61
C ASP A 99 -8.77 10.50 8.10
N ARG A 100 -9.64 9.77 7.40
CA ARG A 100 -9.69 9.79 5.94
C ARG A 100 -11.13 9.85 5.48
N ASP A 101 -11.50 10.95 4.83
CA ASP A 101 -12.84 11.18 4.29
C ASP A 101 -13.94 11.02 5.37
N GLY A 102 -13.67 11.50 6.61
CA GLY A 102 -14.58 11.40 7.75
C GLY A 102 -14.66 10.01 8.39
N ARG A 103 -13.74 9.11 8.04
CA ARG A 103 -13.67 7.74 8.55
C ARG A 103 -12.44 7.57 9.42
N ALA A 104 -12.62 6.86 10.54
CA ALA A 104 -11.51 6.42 11.37
C ALA A 104 -10.57 5.53 10.53
N HIS A 105 -9.29 5.91 10.48
CA HIS A 105 -8.26 5.26 9.71
C HIS A 105 -6.93 5.29 10.49
N SER A 106 -5.87 4.75 9.91
CA SER A 106 -4.52 4.95 10.44
C SER A 106 -3.51 5.32 9.33
N THR A 107 -2.23 5.35 9.65
CA THR A 107 -1.15 5.45 8.66
C THR A 107 -0.90 4.14 7.91
N CYS A 108 -1.57 3.03 8.26
CA CYS A 108 -1.56 1.78 7.50
C CYS A 108 -2.99 1.41 7.02
N ALA A 109 -3.03 0.65 5.93
CA ALA A 109 -4.23 0.03 5.38
C ALA A 109 -3.81 -1.01 4.35
N LEU A 110 -4.75 -1.87 3.96
CA LEU A 110 -4.65 -2.68 2.75
C LEU A 110 -5.33 -1.93 1.61
N ALA A 111 -4.74 -1.99 0.43
CA ALA A 111 -5.32 -1.45 -0.80
C ALA A 111 -5.51 -2.59 -1.79
N PHE A 112 -6.75 -2.87 -2.14
CA PHE A 112 -7.13 -3.86 -3.14
C PHE A 112 -7.79 -3.20 -4.33
N SER A 113 -7.65 -3.82 -5.50
CA SER A 113 -8.37 -3.44 -6.72
C SER A 113 -8.22 -1.96 -7.08
N GLU A 114 -6.98 -1.50 -7.27
CA GLU A 114 -6.71 -0.13 -7.71
C GLU A 114 -6.83 -0.01 -9.23
N SER A 115 -7.72 0.88 -9.68
CA SER A 115 -7.92 1.22 -11.09
C SER A 115 -7.61 2.69 -11.34
N TRP A 116 -6.85 2.97 -12.40
CA TRP A 116 -6.43 4.30 -12.79
C TRP A 116 -7.20 4.77 -14.02
N LEU A 117 -7.66 6.02 -13.98
CA LEU A 117 -8.51 6.62 -15.01
C LEU A 117 -7.76 7.77 -15.67
N LEU A 118 -7.69 7.76 -16.99
CA LEU A 118 -7.13 8.87 -17.77
C LEU A 118 -8.09 10.07 -17.74
N PRO A 119 -7.56 11.31 -17.77
CA PRO A 119 -8.37 12.49 -18.05
C PRO A 119 -8.80 12.45 -19.52
N TYR A 120 -10.11 12.45 -19.77
CA TYR A 120 -10.70 12.67 -21.09
C TYR A 120 -11.70 13.82 -21.01
#